data_AF-A0A0F9IR85-F1
#
_entry.id   AF-A0A0F9IR85-F1
#
_cell.length_a   1.000
_cell.length_b   1.000
_cell.length_c   1.000
_cell.angle_alpha   90.00
_cell.angle_beta   90.00
_cell.angle_gamma   90.00
#
_symmetry.space_group_name_H-M   'P 1'
#
loop_
_entity.id
_entity.type
_entity.pdbx_description
1 polymer ?
#
loop_
_entity_poly.entity_id
_entity_poly.type
_entity_poly.pdbx_seq_one_letter_code
_entity_poly.pdbx_strand_id
1 'polypeptide(L)'
;MASNGIQYVDGGGATVDGITVVSGGDITITPPVNLIVTRSLMINETINTDLTLGITINQDANDNDIMTFKSSDIDHPMTTLREADVWGAIRKVASTSGGLNLVGIKDADESSSLAIYITGNLGKAADTNQTTSGNGVCAMQAAITNGGTGRQAVAAGGNIYSIDNFGTTAFIIDGAGNLYANAGTSTTAVTVFDEDDDLALVRTLDIAKSKMNPQGFIESEFDRFLKYNENDLVEAGIIGAPLAEGGLICITRLQQLHNGALTQL
;
A
#
# COMPACT_ATOMS: atom_id res chain seq x y z
N MET A 1 -37.28 47.93 1.95
CA MET A 1 -35.83 47.68 1.81
C MET A 1 -35.64 46.98 0.49
N ALA A 2 -34.92 47.59 -0.45
CA ALA A 2 -34.71 47.00 -1.77
C ALA A 2 -33.85 45.74 -1.63
N SER A 3 -34.37 44.62 -2.13
CA SER A 3 -33.60 43.40 -2.32
C SER A 3 -32.53 43.70 -3.37
N ASN A 4 -31.27 43.79 -2.96
CA ASN A 4 -30.13 43.76 -3.87
C ASN A 4 -29.75 42.30 -4.24
N GLY A 5 -30.63 41.34 -3.97
CA GLY A 5 -30.43 39.94 -4.33
C GLY A 5 -31.05 39.64 -5.69
N ILE A 6 -30.27 38.99 -6.56
CA ILE A 6 -30.80 38.29 -7.73
C ILE A 6 -31.81 37.26 -7.21
N GLN A 7 -33.10 37.50 -7.42
CA GLN A 7 -34.18 36.62 -7.00
C GLN A 7 -34.69 35.87 -8.23
N TYR A 8 -34.43 34.57 -8.33
CA TYR A 8 -35.09 33.71 -9.32
C TYR A 8 -36.32 33.08 -8.70
N VAL A 9 -37.48 33.40 -9.27
CA VAL A 9 -38.80 32.88 -8.91
C VAL A 9 -39.08 31.61 -9.73
N ASP A 10 -39.70 30.66 -9.06
CA ASP A 10 -40.09 29.32 -9.48
C ASP A 10 -40.57 29.18 -10.94
N GLY A 11 -40.10 28.16 -11.66
CA GLY A 11 -40.78 27.65 -12.86
C GLY A 11 -40.14 27.83 -14.25
N GLY A 12 -38.88 28.27 -14.38
CA GLY A 12 -38.21 28.30 -15.68
C GLY A 12 -36.68 28.36 -15.54
N GLY A 13 -35.98 27.36 -16.07
CA GLY A 13 -34.53 27.22 -15.95
C GLY A 13 -33.77 28.39 -16.57
N ALA A 14 -33.47 29.40 -15.76
CA ALA A 14 -32.50 30.42 -16.09
C ALA A 14 -31.12 29.93 -15.63
N THR A 15 -30.25 29.61 -16.59
CA THR A 15 -28.83 29.36 -16.32
C THR A 15 -28.15 30.70 -16.05
N VAL A 16 -27.51 30.84 -14.88
CA VAL A 16 -26.61 31.95 -14.61
C VAL A 16 -25.24 31.56 -15.16
N ASP A 17 -24.74 32.30 -16.16
CA ASP A 17 -23.47 32.02 -16.84
C ASP A 17 -22.24 32.36 -15.97
N GLY A 18 -22.44 33.00 -14.81
CA GLY A 18 -21.40 33.21 -13.82
C GLY A 18 -21.86 34.04 -12.62
N ILE A 19 -21.25 33.79 -11.47
CA ILE A 19 -21.39 34.61 -10.25
C ILE A 19 -19.98 35.08 -9.89
N THR A 20 -19.77 36.40 -9.84
CA THR A 20 -18.50 36.99 -9.39
C THR A 20 -18.76 37.83 -8.15
N VAL A 21 -18.10 37.50 -7.04
CA VAL A 21 -18.12 38.32 -5.83
C VAL A 21 -17.01 39.36 -5.93
N VAL A 22 -17.39 40.61 -6.17
CA VAL A 22 -16.47 41.73 -6.48
C VAL A 22 -15.88 42.42 -5.24
N SER A 23 -16.33 42.09 -4.04
CA SER A 23 -15.74 42.58 -2.78
C SER A 23 -15.91 41.54 -1.67
N GLY A 24 -14.86 41.40 -0.84
CA GLY A 24 -14.70 40.32 0.14
C GLY A 24 -15.94 39.94 0.95
N GLY A 25 -16.13 38.63 1.06
CA GLY A 25 -17.21 37.95 1.77
C GLY A 25 -17.32 36.51 1.26
N ASP A 26 -17.93 35.64 2.06
CA ASP A 26 -18.14 34.24 1.69
C ASP A 26 -19.30 34.10 0.70
N ILE A 27 -19.19 33.16 -0.24
CA ILE A 27 -20.35 32.67 -0.98
C ILE A 27 -21.00 31.57 -0.13
N THR A 28 -22.14 31.87 0.48
CA THR A 28 -22.94 30.88 1.22
C THR A 28 -24.04 30.32 0.33
N ILE A 29 -23.97 29.02 0.01
CA ILE A 29 -25.04 28.29 -0.70
C ILE A 29 -25.64 27.29 0.29
N THR A 30 -26.91 27.50 0.66
CA THR A 30 -27.62 26.65 1.63
C THR A 30 -28.77 25.92 0.93
N PRO A 31 -28.50 24.84 0.18
CA PRO A 31 -29.55 24.06 -0.46
C PRO A 31 -30.33 23.27 0.60
N PRO A 32 -31.64 23.00 0.39
CA PRO A 32 -32.43 22.21 1.34
C PRO A 32 -32.02 20.73 1.41
N VAL A 33 -31.25 20.24 0.42
CA VAL A 33 -30.76 18.86 0.38
C VAL A 33 -29.29 18.84 -0.06
N ASN A 34 -29.02 18.99 -1.36
CA ASN A 34 -27.68 18.83 -1.93
C ASN A 34 -27.30 20.02 -2.81
N LEU A 35 -26.01 20.36 -2.80
CA LEU A 35 -25.38 21.11 -3.88
C LEU A 35 -24.85 20.10 -4.91
N ILE A 36 -25.28 20.23 -6.16
CA ILE A 36 -24.87 19.33 -7.24
C ILE A 36 -23.94 20.09 -8.19
N VAL A 37 -22.68 19.64 -8.28
CA VAL A 37 -21.73 20.10 -9.30
C VAL A 37 -21.67 19.05 -10.40
N THR A 38 -22.30 19.33 -11.54
CA THR A 38 -22.46 18.35 -12.64
C THR A 38 -21.21 18.18 -13.50
N ARG A 39 -20.26 19.12 -13.43
CA ARG A 39 -19.00 19.09 -14.19
C ARG A 39 -17.80 18.86 -13.27
N SER A 40 -16.92 19.85 -13.16
CA SER A 40 -15.76 19.83 -12.29
C SER A 40 -15.83 20.95 -11.25
N LEU A 41 -15.30 20.68 -10.07
CA LEU A 41 -14.92 21.70 -9.10
C LEU A 41 -13.42 21.97 -9.28
N MET A 42 -13.08 23.18 -9.70
CA MET A 42 -11.70 23.60 -9.94
C MET A 42 -11.33 24.65 -8.89
N ILE A 43 -10.39 24.33 -8.01
CA ILE A 43 -9.89 25.23 -6.97
C ILE A 43 -8.55 25.77 -7.42
N ASN A 44 -8.49 27.08 -7.65
CA ASN A 44 -7.28 27.80 -8.13
C ASN A 44 -6.72 27.22 -9.45
N GLU A 45 -7.62 26.67 -10.28
CA GLU A 45 -7.31 26.12 -11.59
C GLU A 45 -8.49 26.42 -12.53
N THR A 46 -8.21 26.50 -13.83
CA THR A 46 -9.22 26.75 -14.87
C THR A 46 -9.30 25.60 -15.87
N ILE A 47 -8.24 24.81 -16.02
CA ILE A 47 -8.18 23.71 -17.00
C ILE A 47 -7.42 22.52 -16.42
N ASN A 48 -7.97 21.33 -16.59
CA ASN A 48 -7.26 20.07 -16.44
C ASN A 48 -7.67 19.16 -17.60
N THR A 49 -6.77 18.95 -18.55
CA THR A 49 -7.08 18.19 -19.78
C THR A 49 -7.26 16.70 -19.54
N ASP A 50 -6.78 16.19 -18.41
CA ASP A 50 -6.87 14.78 -18.04
C ASP A 50 -8.12 14.48 -17.17
N LEU A 51 -8.96 15.49 -16.91
CA LEU A 51 -10.15 15.38 -16.07
C LEU A 51 -11.42 15.87 -16.80
N THR A 52 -12.32 14.94 -17.16
CA THR A 52 -13.61 15.29 -17.77
C THR A 52 -14.65 15.74 -16.74
N LEU A 53 -14.70 15.09 -15.57
CA LEU A 53 -15.60 15.36 -14.43
C LEU A 53 -14.82 15.08 -13.13
N GLY A 54 -15.01 15.87 -12.07
CA GLY A 54 -14.36 15.62 -10.78
C GLY A 54 -13.84 16.88 -10.07
N ILE A 55 -12.77 16.73 -9.29
CA ILE A 55 -12.18 17.83 -8.51
C ILE A 55 -10.72 18.00 -8.91
N THR A 56 -10.30 19.24 -9.18
CA THR A 56 -8.88 19.63 -9.27
C THR A 56 -8.59 20.69 -8.21
N ILE A 57 -7.52 20.48 -7.43
CA ILE A 57 -7.03 21.44 -6.44
C ILE A 57 -5.61 21.81 -6.85
N ASN A 58 -5.36 23.07 -7.16
CA ASN A 58 -4.03 23.59 -7.44
C ASN A 58 -3.56 24.46 -6.25
N GLN A 59 -2.59 23.98 -5.49
CA GLN A 59 -2.01 24.72 -4.36
C GLN A 59 -0.86 25.66 -4.78
N ASP A 60 -0.61 25.84 -6.07
CA ASP A 60 0.55 26.55 -6.62
C ASP A 60 1.87 26.07 -5.99
N ALA A 61 2.76 27.00 -5.63
CA ALA A 61 4.06 26.71 -5.03
C ALA A 61 3.98 26.40 -3.53
N ASN A 62 2.80 26.37 -2.92
CA ASN A 62 2.69 26.08 -1.49
C ASN A 62 3.06 24.60 -1.19
N ASP A 63 3.65 24.37 -0.02
CA ASP A 63 4.22 23.08 0.40
C ASP A 63 3.53 22.47 1.64
N ASN A 64 2.47 23.14 2.12
CA ASN A 64 1.63 22.66 3.20
C ASN A 64 0.69 21.53 2.71
N ASP A 65 -0.34 21.21 3.49
CA ASP A 65 -1.32 20.21 3.08
C ASP A 65 -2.21 20.74 1.98
N ILE A 66 -2.43 19.92 0.94
CA ILE A 66 -3.40 20.24 -0.12
C ILE A 66 -4.83 19.89 0.32
N MET A 67 -4.96 18.95 1.27
CA MET A 67 -6.22 18.56 1.89
C MET A 67 -5.98 18.08 3.33
N THR A 68 -6.83 18.53 4.24
CA THR A 68 -6.78 18.18 5.68
C THR A 68 -8.15 17.70 6.15
N PHE A 69 -8.17 16.70 7.01
CA PHE A 69 -9.38 16.20 7.66
C PHE A 69 -9.31 16.50 9.16
N LYS A 70 -10.32 17.22 9.64
CA LYS A 70 -10.39 17.70 11.02
C LYS A 70 -11.63 17.17 11.73
N SER A 71 -11.56 17.02 13.05
CA SER A 71 -12.71 16.70 13.90
C SER A 71 -12.46 17.19 15.32
N SER A 72 -13.46 17.79 15.96
CA SER A 72 -13.39 18.20 17.37
C SER A 72 -13.28 17.04 18.35
N ASP A 73 -13.57 15.82 17.90
CA ASP A 73 -13.50 14.61 18.73
C ASP A 73 -12.08 14.02 18.79
N ILE A 74 -11.11 14.64 18.11
CA ILE A 74 -9.72 14.21 18.06
C ILE A 74 -8.83 15.28 18.69
N ASP A 75 -7.92 14.91 19.58
CA ASP A 75 -6.95 15.81 20.20
C ASP A 75 -5.57 15.16 20.34
N HIS A 76 -4.90 14.92 19.22
CA HIS A 76 -3.61 14.24 19.23
C HIS A 76 -2.47 15.15 19.75
N PRO A 77 -1.43 14.60 20.41
CA PRO A 77 -0.35 15.42 20.97
C PRO A 77 0.69 15.91 19.94
N MET A 78 0.63 15.45 18.69
CA MET A 78 1.62 15.70 17.63
C MET A 78 1.50 17.10 16.98
N THR A 79 1.45 18.16 17.78
CA THR A 79 1.16 19.55 17.34
C THR A 79 2.24 20.21 16.49
N THR A 80 3.47 19.70 16.54
CA THR A 80 4.57 20.11 15.65
C THR A 80 4.38 19.55 14.24
N LEU A 81 3.65 18.44 14.09
CA LEU A 81 3.28 17.91 12.80
C LEU A 81 2.07 18.68 12.29
N ARG A 82 0.94 18.65 12.99
CA ARG A 82 -0.33 19.30 12.57
C ARG A 82 -1.12 19.79 13.77
N GLU A 83 -2.13 20.63 13.54
CA GLU A 83 -3.06 21.03 14.60
C GLU A 83 -3.69 19.78 15.27
N ALA A 84 -3.96 19.85 16.57
CA ALA A 84 -4.28 18.67 17.39
C ALA A 84 -5.54 17.92 16.95
N ASP A 85 -6.45 18.62 16.27
CA ASP A 85 -7.72 18.12 15.75
C ASP A 85 -7.64 17.64 14.29
N VAL A 86 -6.44 17.50 13.71
CA VAL A 86 -6.21 16.95 12.36
C VAL A 86 -5.93 15.45 12.43
N TRP A 87 -6.85 14.62 11.96
CA TRP A 87 -6.65 13.15 11.95
C TRP A 87 -6.10 12.60 10.63
N GLY A 88 -6.12 13.40 9.57
CA GLY A 88 -5.57 12.98 8.28
C GLY A 88 -5.19 14.14 7.37
N ALA A 89 -4.21 13.90 6.50
CA ALA A 89 -3.78 14.90 5.53
C ALA A 89 -3.22 14.27 4.24
N ILE A 90 -3.32 15.05 3.17
CA ILE A 90 -2.70 14.76 1.86
C ILE A 90 -1.77 15.93 1.51
N ARG A 91 -0.53 15.64 1.10
CA ARG A 91 0.48 16.67 0.78
C ARG A 91 1.55 16.18 -0.19
N LYS A 92 2.38 17.12 -0.65
CA LYS A 92 3.59 16.80 -1.41
C LYS A 92 4.65 16.12 -0.52
N VAL A 93 5.37 15.15 -1.07
CA VAL A 93 6.57 14.56 -0.43
C VAL A 93 7.73 15.54 -0.54
N ALA A 94 7.97 16.08 -1.74
CA ALA A 94 9.00 17.06 -2.03
C ALA A 94 8.40 18.34 -2.62
N SER A 95 8.94 19.51 -2.24
CA SER A 95 8.40 20.82 -2.63
C SER A 95 8.38 21.04 -4.15
N THR A 96 9.47 20.66 -4.83
CA THR A 96 9.68 20.88 -6.27
C THR A 96 9.41 19.65 -7.13
N SER A 97 9.75 18.46 -6.64
CA SER A 97 9.61 17.20 -7.40
C SER A 97 8.25 16.52 -7.21
N GLY A 98 7.41 17.03 -6.32
CA GLY A 98 6.08 16.48 -6.05
C GLY A 98 6.14 15.16 -5.26
N GLY A 99 5.33 14.19 -5.69
CA GLY A 99 5.06 12.96 -4.95
C GLY A 99 3.91 13.14 -3.95
N LEU A 100 3.19 12.05 -3.66
CA LEU A 100 2.03 12.06 -2.79
C LEU A 100 2.38 11.45 -1.43
N ASN A 101 2.09 12.18 -0.35
CA ASN A 101 2.14 11.65 1.00
C ASN A 101 0.72 11.57 1.56
N LEU A 102 0.34 10.38 2.04
CA LEU A 102 -0.90 10.15 2.78
C LEU A 102 -0.54 10.01 4.25
N VAL A 103 -1.05 10.91 5.07
CA VAL A 103 -0.73 10.96 6.50
C VAL A 103 -1.98 10.63 7.29
N GLY A 104 -1.89 9.62 8.15
CA GLY A 104 -2.86 9.34 9.19
C GLY A 104 -2.28 9.68 10.55
N ILE A 105 -3.04 10.41 11.36
CA ILE A 105 -2.67 10.78 12.72
C ILE A 105 -3.78 10.32 13.63
N LYS A 106 -3.42 9.57 14.67
CA LYS A 106 -4.37 9.03 15.62
C LYS A 106 -3.97 9.45 17.03
N ASP A 107 -4.98 9.86 17.80
CA ASP A 107 -4.86 10.13 19.22
C ASP A 107 -4.60 8.82 20.02
N ALA A 108 -4.02 8.94 21.22
CA ALA A 108 -3.65 7.82 22.07
C ALA A 108 -4.84 7.04 22.64
N ASP A 109 -6.05 7.56 22.52
CA ASP A 109 -7.24 6.97 23.11
C ASP A 109 -7.74 5.70 22.39
N GLU A 110 -8.29 4.80 23.22
CA GLU A 110 -8.96 3.52 22.92
C GLU A 110 -8.11 2.38 22.33
N SER A 111 -7.25 2.65 21.34
CA SER A 111 -6.49 1.61 20.63
C SER A 111 -5.12 2.10 20.17
N SER A 112 -4.06 1.37 20.54
CA SER A 112 -2.67 1.69 20.18
C SER A 112 -2.28 1.19 18.77
N SER A 113 -3.22 1.13 17.83
CA SER A 113 -2.98 0.57 16.49
C SER A 113 -3.72 1.35 15.40
N LEU A 114 -3.33 1.10 14.14
CA LEU A 114 -4.06 1.52 12.93
C LEU A 114 -4.20 3.04 12.71
N ALA A 115 -3.10 3.80 12.81
CA ALA A 115 -3.10 5.20 12.37
C ALA A 115 -3.41 5.33 10.86
N ILE A 116 -3.07 4.31 10.07
CA ILE A 116 -3.48 4.15 8.68
C ILE A 116 -4.00 2.72 8.52
N TYR A 117 -5.13 2.55 7.84
CA TYR A 117 -5.72 1.25 7.55
C TYR A 117 -6.15 1.18 6.09
N ILE A 118 -5.61 0.22 5.34
CA ILE A 118 -5.88 0.02 3.91
C ILE A 118 -6.57 -1.33 3.75
N THR A 119 -7.75 -1.35 3.13
CA THR A 119 -8.55 -2.57 2.97
C THR A 119 -9.13 -2.68 1.55
N GLY A 120 -9.02 -3.86 0.96
CA GLY A 120 -9.71 -4.23 -0.28
C GLY A 120 -10.77 -5.28 -0.01
N ASN A 121 -11.98 -5.07 -0.54
CA ASN A 121 -13.09 -6.02 -0.45
C ASN A 121 -13.52 -6.42 -1.86
N LEU A 122 -13.55 -7.71 -2.15
CA LEU A 122 -13.97 -8.24 -3.46
C LEU A 122 -15.31 -8.96 -3.33
N GLY A 123 -16.31 -8.54 -4.13
CA GLY A 123 -17.65 -9.13 -4.13
C GLY A 123 -17.79 -10.48 -4.85
N LYS A 124 -16.68 -11.21 -5.07
CA LYS A 124 -16.62 -12.50 -5.77
C LYS A 124 -15.36 -13.27 -5.37
N ALA A 125 -15.20 -14.48 -5.91
CA ALA A 125 -13.97 -15.25 -5.74
C ALA A 125 -12.73 -14.49 -6.28
N ALA A 126 -11.63 -14.57 -5.51
CA ALA A 126 -10.36 -13.95 -5.85
C ALA A 126 -9.67 -14.67 -7.03
N ASP A 127 -8.78 -13.94 -7.71
CA ASP A 127 -7.87 -14.52 -8.69
C ASP A 127 -6.95 -15.55 -8.01
N THR A 128 -6.78 -16.71 -8.65
CA THR A 128 -5.95 -17.82 -8.16
C THR A 128 -4.70 -18.04 -9.00
N ASN A 129 -4.46 -17.20 -10.01
CA ASN A 129 -3.29 -17.27 -10.87
C ASN A 129 -2.01 -16.92 -10.06
N GLN A 130 -1.03 -17.81 -10.07
CA GLN A 130 0.23 -17.69 -9.30
C GLN A 130 1.45 -17.42 -10.21
N THR A 131 1.20 -16.77 -11.35
CA THR A 131 2.23 -16.28 -12.29
C THR A 131 2.43 -14.78 -12.13
N THR A 132 3.39 -14.18 -12.84
CA THR A 132 3.64 -12.72 -12.84
C THR A 132 2.48 -11.86 -13.37
N SER A 133 1.38 -12.48 -13.80
CA SER A 133 0.16 -11.80 -14.25
C SER A 133 -1.02 -11.89 -13.26
N GLY A 134 -0.88 -12.68 -12.19
CA GLY A 134 -1.89 -12.81 -11.16
C GLY A 134 -1.98 -11.55 -10.30
N ASN A 135 -3.20 -11.15 -9.92
CA ASN A 135 -3.41 -9.96 -9.08
C ASN A 135 -4.08 -10.32 -7.74
N GLY A 136 -3.61 -9.71 -6.66
CA GLY A 136 -4.26 -9.79 -5.36
C GLY A 136 -5.50 -8.88 -5.26
N VAL A 137 -6.33 -9.13 -4.24
CA VAL A 137 -7.44 -8.23 -3.88
C VAL A 137 -6.94 -6.83 -3.50
N CYS A 138 -5.72 -6.74 -2.95
CA CYS A 138 -4.95 -5.51 -2.79
C CYS A 138 -3.63 -5.67 -3.54
N ALA A 139 -3.21 -4.64 -4.28
CA ALA A 139 -1.96 -4.65 -5.02
C ALA A 139 -1.23 -3.31 -4.84
N MET A 140 0.10 -3.37 -4.80
CA MET A 140 0.98 -2.21 -4.80
C MET A 140 1.94 -2.34 -5.99
N GLN A 141 2.06 -1.30 -6.82
CA GLN A 141 2.99 -1.28 -7.95
C GLN A 141 4.01 -0.13 -7.87
N ALA A 142 5.29 -0.48 -8.08
CA ALA A 142 6.39 0.47 -8.25
C ALA A 142 6.89 0.44 -9.70
N ALA A 143 7.25 1.61 -10.24
CA ALA A 143 7.81 1.77 -11.57
C ALA A 143 8.68 3.03 -11.61
N ILE A 144 9.60 3.10 -12.56
CA ILE A 144 10.36 4.32 -12.87
C ILE A 144 10.01 4.82 -14.28
N THR A 145 10.37 6.05 -14.60
CA THR A 145 10.24 6.55 -15.99
C THR A 145 11.13 5.75 -16.92
N ASN A 146 10.69 5.48 -18.15
CA ASN A 146 11.53 4.92 -19.21
C ASN A 146 12.52 5.93 -19.83
N GLY A 147 12.67 7.12 -19.22
CA GLY A 147 13.44 8.25 -19.75
C GLY A 147 12.66 9.12 -20.73
N GLY A 148 11.42 8.75 -21.06
CA GLY A 148 10.48 9.53 -21.86
C GLY A 148 9.17 9.76 -21.10
N THR A 149 8.04 9.63 -21.81
CA THR A 149 6.69 9.82 -21.24
C THR A 149 6.08 8.55 -20.64
N GLY A 150 6.79 7.42 -20.70
CA GLY A 150 6.29 6.11 -20.28
C GLY A 150 6.87 5.61 -18.96
N ARG A 151 6.36 4.46 -18.52
CA ARG A 151 6.86 3.72 -17.35
C ARG A 151 7.76 2.56 -17.78
N GLN A 152 8.72 2.20 -16.96
CA GLN A 152 9.51 0.97 -17.06
C GLN A 152 9.60 0.27 -15.70
N ALA A 153 9.92 -1.02 -15.73
CA ALA A 153 10.17 -1.79 -14.54
C ALA A 153 11.41 -1.27 -13.78
N VAL A 154 11.40 -1.39 -12.47
CA VAL A 154 12.59 -1.20 -11.64
C VAL A 154 13.51 -2.39 -11.87
N ALA A 155 14.78 -2.14 -12.19
CA ALA A 155 15.76 -3.20 -12.45
C ALA A 155 16.08 -4.00 -11.18
N ALA A 156 16.68 -5.19 -11.34
CA ALA A 156 16.94 -6.15 -10.27
C ALA A 156 17.60 -5.58 -9.00
N GLY A 157 18.52 -4.61 -9.14
CA GLY A 157 19.19 -3.98 -7.98
C GLY A 157 18.50 -2.74 -7.41
N GLY A 158 17.36 -2.33 -7.97
CA GLY A 158 16.59 -1.18 -7.48
C GLY A 158 15.52 -1.60 -6.48
N ASN A 159 15.37 -0.85 -5.38
CA ASN A 159 14.37 -1.14 -4.36
C ASN A 159 12.97 -0.75 -4.85
N ILE A 160 12.01 -1.67 -4.79
CA ILE A 160 10.61 -1.39 -5.15
C ILE A 160 9.77 -1.01 -3.93
N TYR A 161 10.08 -1.57 -2.76
CA TYR A 161 9.43 -1.23 -1.48
C TYR A 161 10.39 -1.30 -0.32
N SER A 162 10.18 -0.41 0.65
CA SER A 162 10.83 -0.41 1.95
C SER A 162 9.78 -0.37 3.07
N ILE A 163 10.10 -1.01 4.19
CA ILE A 163 9.43 -0.82 5.46
C ILE A 163 10.41 -0.12 6.39
N ASP A 164 10.04 1.07 6.83
CA ASP A 164 10.90 1.97 7.56
C ASP A 164 10.42 2.16 9.00
N ASN A 165 11.36 2.12 9.94
CA ASN A 165 11.17 2.54 11.32
C ASN A 165 11.89 3.88 11.50
N PHE A 166 11.10 4.96 11.43
CA PHE A 166 11.50 6.37 11.55
C PHE A 166 13.01 6.66 11.36
N GLY A 167 13.40 6.86 10.09
CA GLY A 167 14.78 7.17 9.71
C GLY A 167 15.69 5.97 9.47
N THR A 168 15.24 4.74 9.76
CA THR A 168 15.98 3.51 9.47
C THR A 168 15.12 2.52 8.69
N THR A 169 15.63 1.99 7.58
CA THR A 169 14.94 0.93 6.84
C THR A 169 15.14 -0.43 7.51
N ALA A 170 14.03 -1.13 7.77
CA ALA A 170 14.03 -2.43 8.43
C ALA A 170 13.92 -3.60 7.44
N PHE A 171 13.21 -3.41 6.33
CA PHE A 171 12.97 -4.46 5.33
C PHE A 171 12.82 -3.86 3.93
N ILE A 172 13.31 -4.58 2.91
CA ILE A 172 13.28 -4.14 1.51
C ILE A 172 12.90 -5.32 0.60
N ILE A 173 12.13 -5.00 -0.44
CA ILE A 173 11.94 -5.84 -1.63
C ILE A 173 12.58 -5.12 -2.81
N ASP A 174 13.44 -5.80 -3.57
CA ASP A 174 14.04 -5.26 -4.81
C ASP A 174 13.24 -5.62 -6.07
N GLY A 175 13.65 -5.04 -7.22
CA GLY A 175 12.99 -5.25 -8.51
C GLY A 175 13.09 -6.67 -9.06
N ALA A 176 13.95 -7.53 -8.51
CA ALA A 176 14.00 -8.95 -8.81
C ALA A 176 13.15 -9.79 -7.84
N GLY A 177 12.60 -9.18 -6.79
CA GLY A 177 11.81 -9.84 -5.75
C GLY A 177 12.65 -10.42 -4.61
N ASN A 178 13.94 -10.05 -4.50
CA ASN A 178 14.75 -10.47 -3.36
C ASN A 178 14.31 -9.72 -2.10
N LEU A 179 14.39 -10.41 -0.96
CA LEU A 179 14.04 -9.88 0.35
C LEU A 179 15.31 -9.54 1.12
N TYR A 180 15.42 -8.30 1.59
CA TYR A 180 16.50 -7.86 2.47
C TYR A 180 15.90 -7.42 3.80
N ALA A 181 16.51 -7.85 4.89
CA ALA A 181 16.13 -7.45 6.23
C ALA A 181 17.35 -6.86 6.96
N ASN A 182 17.11 -5.84 7.76
CA ASN A 182 18.14 -5.28 8.63
C ASN A 182 18.48 -6.29 9.73
N ALA A 183 19.69 -6.85 9.71
CA ALA A 183 20.17 -7.81 10.70
C ALA A 183 20.59 -7.19 12.04
N GLY A 184 20.52 -5.86 12.15
CA GLY A 184 21.13 -5.15 13.28
C GLY A 184 22.61 -5.50 13.46
N THR A 185 23.15 -5.21 14.63
CA THR A 185 24.46 -5.74 15.08
C THR A 185 24.30 -7.02 15.91
N SER A 186 23.12 -7.66 15.85
CA SER A 186 22.77 -8.86 16.61
C SER A 186 21.76 -9.68 15.78
N THR A 187 22.29 -10.63 15.00
CA THR A 187 21.86 -12.03 15.01
C THR A 187 20.35 -12.37 14.95
N THR A 188 19.52 -11.54 14.29
CA THR A 188 18.08 -11.83 14.12
C THR A 188 17.48 -11.14 12.88
N ALA A 189 18.03 -11.41 11.69
CA ALA A 189 17.33 -11.13 10.43
C ALA A 189 16.78 -12.41 9.79
N VAL A 190 15.92 -12.21 8.78
CA VAL A 190 15.22 -13.21 7.93
C VAL A 190 16.11 -14.36 7.38
N THR A 191 17.43 -14.31 7.55
CA THR A 191 18.38 -15.18 6.86
C THR A 191 19.17 -16.15 7.74
N VAL A 192 19.37 -15.94 9.06
CA VAL A 192 20.18 -16.87 9.90
C VAL A 192 19.97 -16.63 11.41
N PHE A 193 19.88 -17.69 12.23
CA PHE A 193 20.10 -17.62 13.69
C PHE A 193 21.55 -18.05 13.97
N ASP A 194 22.50 -17.16 13.75
CA ASP A 194 23.94 -17.42 13.90
C ASP A 194 24.42 -17.57 15.36
N GLU A 195 23.59 -17.22 16.35
CA GLU A 195 23.88 -17.43 17.78
C GLU A 195 23.49 -18.82 18.31
N ASP A 196 22.59 -19.52 17.62
CA ASP A 196 22.07 -20.82 18.04
C ASP A 196 22.50 -21.92 17.06
N ASP A 197 22.49 -23.18 17.51
CA ASP A 197 22.59 -24.31 16.58
C ASP A 197 21.30 -24.38 15.76
N ASP A 198 21.32 -23.72 14.59
CA ASP A 198 20.23 -23.66 13.61
C ASP A 198 19.59 -25.04 13.38
N LEU A 199 20.40 -26.10 13.32
CA LEU A 199 19.93 -27.47 13.11
C LEU A 199 19.14 -27.99 14.33
N ALA A 200 19.60 -27.67 15.54
CA ALA A 200 18.91 -28.02 16.78
C ALA A 200 17.57 -27.25 16.92
N LEU A 201 17.52 -25.98 16.50
CA LEU A 201 16.29 -25.19 16.48
C LEU A 201 15.28 -25.68 15.44
N VAL A 202 15.73 -26.01 14.21
CA VAL A 202 14.89 -26.60 13.16
C VAL A 202 14.29 -27.93 13.63
N ARG A 203 15.10 -28.78 14.28
CA ARG A 203 14.65 -30.04 14.85
C ARG A 203 13.67 -29.85 16.01
N THR A 204 13.88 -28.83 16.85
CA THR A 204 12.96 -28.49 17.95
C THR A 204 11.63 -27.97 17.42
N LEU A 205 11.63 -27.16 16.36
CA LEU A 205 10.44 -26.69 15.67
C LEU A 205 9.65 -27.85 15.05
N ASP A 206 10.33 -28.84 14.46
CA ASP A 206 9.68 -30.03 13.90
C ASP A 206 9.07 -30.93 14.99
N ILE A 207 9.77 -31.11 16.12
CA ILE A 207 9.22 -31.78 17.32
C ILE A 207 8.00 -31.00 17.86
N ALA A 208 8.02 -29.67 17.84
CA ALA A 208 6.89 -28.86 18.27
C ALA A 208 5.69 -28.97 17.31
N LYS A 209 5.94 -29.03 15.99
CA LYS A 209 4.90 -29.21 14.97
C LYS A 209 4.31 -30.62 14.94
N SER A 210 5.13 -31.66 15.09
CA SER A 210 4.68 -33.06 15.19
C SER A 210 3.83 -33.33 16.43
N LYS A 211 4.07 -32.61 17.54
CA LYS A 211 3.18 -32.62 18.71
C LYS A 211 1.79 -32.04 18.44
N MET A 212 1.60 -31.26 17.37
CA MET A 212 0.29 -30.78 16.91
C MET A 212 -0.39 -31.71 15.89
N ASN A 213 0.33 -32.66 15.27
CA ASN A 213 -0.26 -33.64 14.35
C ASN A 213 0.62 -34.93 14.25
N PRO A 214 0.28 -36.05 14.93
CA PRO A 214 1.16 -37.23 15.08
C PRO A 214 1.41 -38.11 13.83
N GLN A 215 0.99 -37.73 12.63
CA GLN A 215 0.95 -38.61 11.46
C GLN A 215 1.96 -38.20 10.37
N GLY A 216 3.27 -38.28 10.62
CA GLY A 216 4.21 -37.88 9.56
C GLY A 216 5.69 -38.19 9.72
N PHE A 217 6.11 -39.08 10.63
CA PHE A 217 7.50 -39.55 10.61
C PHE A 217 7.64 -40.63 9.52
N ILE A 218 8.08 -40.23 8.32
CA ILE A 218 8.42 -41.15 7.23
C ILE A 218 9.94 -41.26 7.17
N GLU A 219 10.43 -42.48 7.43
CA GLU A 219 11.83 -42.88 7.40
C GLU A 219 12.43 -42.83 5.98
N SER A 220 13.66 -42.33 5.90
CA SER A 220 14.69 -42.44 4.85
C SER A 220 14.26 -42.71 3.39
N GLU A 221 14.33 -41.69 2.52
CA GLU A 221 14.27 -41.81 1.04
C GLU A 221 15.43 -41.02 0.38
N PHE A 222 16.60 -40.91 1.04
CA PHE A 222 17.73 -40.16 0.50
C PHE A 222 18.47 -40.89 -0.65
N ASP A 223 18.16 -42.17 -0.91
CA ASP A 223 18.64 -42.91 -2.09
C ASP A 223 17.82 -42.64 -3.37
N ARG A 224 16.85 -41.72 -3.31
CA ARG A 224 15.97 -41.34 -4.42
C ARG A 224 16.33 -39.97 -5.02
N PHE A 225 17.59 -39.56 -4.92
CA PHE A 225 18.05 -38.19 -5.20
C PHE A 225 18.15 -37.81 -6.70
N LEU A 226 17.48 -38.54 -7.61
CA LEU A 226 17.41 -38.20 -9.04
C LEU A 226 16.02 -38.47 -9.67
N LYS A 227 14.94 -38.43 -8.86
CA LYS A 227 13.61 -38.88 -9.33
C LYS A 227 12.61 -37.76 -9.62
N TYR A 228 12.91 -36.50 -9.29
CA TYR A 228 11.94 -35.40 -9.40
C TYR A 228 12.34 -34.36 -10.46
N ASN A 229 11.37 -33.92 -11.26
CA ASN A 229 11.51 -32.90 -12.29
C ASN A 229 10.75 -31.60 -11.91
N GLU A 230 10.83 -30.58 -12.74
CA GLU A 230 10.19 -29.27 -12.50
C GLU A 230 8.66 -29.38 -12.32
N ASN A 231 7.99 -30.34 -12.97
CA ASN A 231 6.55 -30.56 -12.80
C ASN A 231 6.21 -31.10 -11.41
N ASP A 232 7.09 -31.90 -10.81
CA ASP A 232 6.90 -32.40 -9.44
C ASP A 232 7.01 -31.24 -8.42
N LEU A 233 7.81 -30.21 -8.72
CA LEU A 233 7.91 -28.99 -7.90
C LEU A 233 6.67 -28.09 -8.04
N VAL A 234 6.03 -28.09 -9.22
CA VAL A 234 4.72 -27.44 -9.44
C VAL A 234 3.62 -28.19 -8.71
N GLU A 235 3.58 -29.52 -8.78
CA GLU A 235 2.60 -30.35 -8.05
C GLU A 235 2.75 -30.21 -6.53
N ALA A 236 4.00 -30.19 -6.05
CA ALA A 236 4.31 -29.88 -4.66
C ALA A 236 4.03 -28.41 -4.27
N GLY A 237 3.63 -27.55 -5.23
CA GLY A 237 3.33 -26.13 -5.07
C GLY A 237 4.50 -25.29 -4.56
N ILE A 238 5.73 -25.80 -4.69
CA ILE A 238 6.96 -25.08 -4.33
C ILE A 238 7.20 -23.98 -5.36
N ILE A 239 6.82 -24.22 -6.61
CA ILE A 239 6.74 -23.22 -7.69
C ILE A 239 5.32 -23.17 -8.24
N GLY A 240 4.80 -21.98 -8.56
CA GLY A 240 3.41 -21.82 -9.04
C GLY A 240 3.16 -22.27 -10.48
N ALA A 241 4.22 -22.38 -11.28
CA ALA A 241 4.27 -22.84 -12.67
C ALA A 241 5.74 -23.14 -13.04
N PRO A 242 6.05 -23.71 -14.22
CA PRO A 242 7.44 -23.78 -14.69
C PRO A 242 8.12 -22.41 -14.67
N LEU A 243 9.39 -22.35 -14.27
CA LEU A 243 10.18 -21.12 -14.13
C LEU A 243 10.34 -20.40 -15.47
N ALA A 244 10.44 -21.16 -16.57
CA ALA A 244 10.46 -20.63 -17.93
C ALA A 244 9.17 -19.86 -18.30
N GLU A 245 8.08 -20.11 -17.59
CA GLU A 245 6.79 -19.43 -17.75
C GLU A 245 6.57 -18.32 -16.70
N GLY A 246 7.58 -18.01 -15.88
CA GLY A 246 7.49 -17.01 -14.82
C GLY A 246 6.83 -17.52 -13.53
N GLY A 247 6.94 -18.82 -13.25
CA GLY A 247 6.51 -19.41 -11.99
C GLY A 247 7.21 -18.79 -10.77
N LEU A 248 6.42 -18.33 -9.80
CA LEU A 248 6.94 -17.77 -8.56
C LEU A 248 7.23 -18.87 -7.54
N ILE A 249 8.30 -18.70 -6.76
CA ILE A 249 8.68 -19.63 -5.70
C ILE A 249 7.86 -19.33 -4.44
N CYS A 250 7.20 -20.35 -3.90
CA CYS A 250 6.54 -20.25 -2.61
C CYS A 250 7.59 -20.41 -1.48
N ILE A 251 8.08 -19.28 -0.95
CA ILE A 251 9.12 -19.24 0.10
C ILE A 251 8.73 -20.10 1.32
N THR A 252 7.46 -20.10 1.72
CA THR A 252 6.97 -20.93 2.82
C THR A 252 7.15 -22.42 2.57
N ARG A 253 6.85 -22.91 1.35
CA ARG A 253 7.01 -24.32 0.99
C ARG A 253 8.47 -24.68 0.73
N LEU A 254 9.27 -23.73 0.22
CA LEU A 254 10.72 -23.89 0.12
C LEU A 254 11.37 -24.03 1.51
N GLN A 255 10.95 -23.23 2.49
CA GLN A 255 11.41 -23.35 3.88
C GLN A 255 10.97 -24.68 4.52
N GLN A 256 9.77 -25.18 4.22
CA GLN A 256 9.35 -26.52 4.63
C GLN A 256 10.23 -27.62 4.01
N LEU A 257 10.58 -27.50 2.73
CA LEU A 257 11.49 -28.42 2.05
C LEU A 257 12.89 -28.38 2.68
N HIS A 258 13.46 -27.18 2.90
CA HIS A 258 14.77 -27.05 3.53
C HIS A 258 14.79 -27.68 4.93
N ASN A 259 13.77 -27.43 5.73
CA ASN A 259 13.68 -28.00 7.07
C ASN A 259 13.51 -29.53 7.05
N GLY A 260 12.74 -30.08 6.09
CA GLY A 260 12.59 -31.52 5.92
C GLY A 260 13.84 -32.20 5.36
N ALA A 261 14.63 -31.52 4.53
CA ALA A 261 15.90 -32.04 4.01
C ALA A 261 16.98 -32.11 5.10
N LEU A 262 16.99 -31.17 6.04
CA LEU A 262 17.96 -31.13 7.14
C LEU A 262 17.75 -32.22 8.20
N THR A 263 16.53 -32.76 8.35
CA THR A 263 16.20 -33.83 9.32
C THR A 263 16.38 -35.25 8.77
N GLN A 264 16.82 -35.39 7.52
CA GLN A 264 17.08 -36.68 6.86
C GLN A 264 18.56 -37.14 6.91
N LEU A 265 19.43 -36.41 7.64
CA LEU A 265 20.82 -36.77 7.93
C LEU A 265 20.96 -37.66 9.17
#